data_AF-A0A081RW09-F1
#
_entry.id   AF-A0A081RW09-F1
#
_cell.length_a   1.000
_cell.length_b   1.000
_cell.length_c   1.000
_cell.angle_alpha   90.00
_cell.angle_beta   90.00
_cell.angle_gamma   90.00
#
_symmetry.space_group_name_H-M   'P 1'
#
loop_
_entity.id
_entity.type
_entity.pdbx_description
1 polymer ?
#
loop_
_entity_poly.entity_id
_entity_poly.type
_entity_poly.pdbx_seq_one_letter_code
_entity_poly.pdbx_strand_id
1 'polypeptide(L)'
;MVHNMNNIPKIVGAVLWAVVVLYCSFRIYKSGFEFSTIETMLSILLGVFGILPYVRPHKSTLPITNKSTPEEIYDKNIIEELLKKIPFDNIKVSLEQSHITGVPLAFILDLDNIKLDFDSPKSKLYNHKLEERKKALISSIDNWLETAYDFLGPNEDPTLTRSQPPYHWKNHSATSEQKYYKLQEELEIKSTQLINEYETFLSTVHDSKVLFAKELS
;
A
#
# COMPACT_ATOMS: atom_id res chain seq x y z
N MET A 1 44.84 35.69 -43.51
CA MET A 1 44.20 34.62 -42.72
C MET A 1 43.38 35.28 -41.62
N VAL A 2 42.09 35.53 -41.87
CA VAL A 2 41.15 36.04 -40.86
C VAL A 2 40.40 34.83 -40.33
N HIS A 3 40.74 34.38 -39.12
CA HIS A 3 40.05 33.25 -38.50
C HIS A 3 38.59 33.61 -38.23
N ASN A 4 37.70 32.71 -38.64
CA ASN A 4 36.25 32.80 -38.59
C ASN A 4 35.74 32.90 -37.13
N MET A 5 35.61 34.12 -36.60
CA MET A 5 35.18 34.41 -35.22
C MET A 5 33.70 34.08 -34.94
N ASN A 6 32.91 33.69 -35.95
CA ASN A 6 31.49 33.36 -35.79
C ASN A 6 31.21 32.04 -35.07
N ASN A 7 32.23 31.22 -34.80
CA ASN A 7 32.04 29.93 -34.10
C ASN A 7 32.24 30.01 -32.58
N ILE A 8 32.83 31.09 -32.08
CA ILE A 8 33.08 31.29 -30.64
C ILE A 8 31.79 31.19 -29.79
N PRO A 9 30.67 31.87 -30.12
CA PRO A 9 29.46 31.78 -29.31
C PRO A 9 28.82 30.37 -29.33
N LYS A 10 28.99 29.61 -30.42
CA LYS A 10 28.49 28.22 -30.51
C LYS A 10 29.29 27.28 -29.63
N ILE A 11 30.61 27.46 -29.59
CA ILE A 11 31.51 26.65 -28.75
C ILE A 11 31.24 26.96 -27.27
N VAL A 12 31.10 28.24 -26.91
CA VAL A 12 30.77 28.64 -25.53
C VAL A 12 29.42 28.07 -25.08
N GLY A 13 28.41 28.09 -25.97
CA GLY A 13 27.11 27.47 -25.69
C GLY A 13 27.19 25.96 -25.47
N ALA A 14 27.97 25.25 -26.30
CA ALA A 14 28.14 23.80 -26.16
C ALA A 14 28.87 23.41 -24.86
N VAL A 15 29.89 24.17 -24.45
CA VAL A 15 30.60 23.93 -23.19
C VAL A 15 29.69 24.18 -21.98
N LEU A 16 28.93 25.27 -21.97
CA LEU A 16 27.96 25.55 -20.91
C LEU A 16 26.92 24.44 -20.78
N TRP A 17 26.42 23.95 -21.91
CA TRP A 17 25.45 22.85 -21.91
C TRP A 17 26.04 21.55 -21.36
N ALA A 18 27.26 21.20 -21.75
CA ALA A 18 27.95 20.02 -21.22
C ALA A 18 28.18 20.11 -19.70
N VAL A 19 28.51 21.30 -19.18
CA VAL A 19 28.67 21.53 -17.73
C VAL A 19 27.35 21.34 -16.99
N VAL A 20 26.24 21.84 -17.52
CA VAL A 20 24.91 21.65 -16.91
C VAL A 20 24.52 20.17 -16.88
N VAL A 21 24.74 19.44 -17.99
CA VAL A 21 24.44 18.00 -18.05
C VAL A 21 25.29 17.22 -17.05
N LEU A 22 26.60 17.46 -17.00
CA LEU A 22 27.49 16.79 -16.05
C LEU A 22 27.13 17.10 -14.60
N TYR A 23 26.77 18.36 -14.30
CA TYR A 23 26.33 18.76 -12.96
C TYR A 23 25.03 18.05 -12.55
N CYS A 24 24.05 17.97 -13.45
CA CYS A 24 22.79 17.26 -13.20
C CYS A 24 23.02 15.75 -13.00
N SER A 25 23.82 15.12 -13.86
CA SER A 25 24.17 13.69 -13.74
C SER A 25 24.91 13.39 -12.44
N PHE A 26 25.85 14.24 -12.02
CA PHE A 26 26.55 14.11 -10.74
C PHE A 26 25.62 14.26 -9.54
N ARG A 27 24.66 15.19 -9.60
CA ARG A 27 23.65 15.38 -8.54
C ARG A 27 22.75 14.15 -8.40
N ILE A 28 22.29 13.59 -9.51
CA ILE A 28 21.46 12.37 -9.55
C ILE A 28 22.23 11.17 -9.01
N TYR A 29 23.52 11.03 -9.37
CA TYR A 29 24.38 9.97 -8.85
C TYR A 29 24.57 10.08 -7.33
N LYS A 30 24.72 11.29 -6.80
CA LYS A 30 24.94 11.52 -5.36
C LYS A 30 23.67 11.37 -4.51
N SER A 31 22.48 11.57 -5.08
CA SER A 31 21.23 11.67 -4.32
C SER A 31 20.42 10.38 -4.19
N GLY A 32 20.95 9.21 -4.53
CA GLY A 32 20.30 7.93 -4.19
C GLY A 32 18.84 7.82 -4.67
N PHE A 33 18.64 7.92 -5.99
CA PHE A 33 17.44 7.53 -6.75
C PHE A 33 16.06 7.65 -6.05
N GLU A 34 15.58 8.88 -5.84
CA GLU A 34 14.15 9.15 -5.60
C GLU A 34 13.47 9.63 -6.90
N PHE A 35 12.37 8.96 -7.28
CA PHE A 35 11.62 9.14 -8.54
C PHE A 35 11.13 10.58 -8.79
N SER A 36 10.93 11.36 -7.72
CA SER A 36 10.43 12.75 -7.75
C SER A 36 11.31 13.70 -8.58
N THR A 37 12.63 13.50 -8.58
CA THR A 37 13.57 14.42 -9.23
C THR A 37 13.52 14.35 -10.77
N ILE A 38 13.15 13.20 -11.34
CA ILE A 38 13.13 12.99 -12.80
C ILE A 38 11.97 13.73 -13.44
N GLU A 39 10.78 13.72 -12.82
CA GLU A 39 9.60 14.44 -13.34
C GLU A 39 9.82 15.95 -13.37
N THR A 40 10.41 16.52 -12.30
CA THR A 40 10.74 17.96 -12.27
C THR A 40 11.76 18.35 -13.33
N MET A 41 12.74 17.50 -13.63
CA MET A 41 13.72 17.75 -14.70
C MET A 41 13.09 17.65 -16.10
N LEU A 42 12.16 16.72 -16.32
CA LEU A 42 11.45 16.56 -17.59
C LEU A 42 10.57 17.78 -17.90
N SER A 43 9.89 18.33 -16.89
CA SER A 43 9.07 19.55 -17.04
C SER A 43 9.90 20.79 -17.38
N ILE A 44 11.11 20.92 -16.81
CA ILE A 44 12.02 22.04 -17.13
C ILE A 44 12.56 21.88 -18.57
N LEU A 45 12.89 20.66 -18.99
CA LEU A 45 13.34 20.37 -20.35
C LEU A 45 12.26 20.66 -21.41
N LEU A 46 11.00 20.34 -21.11
CA LEU A 46 9.86 20.66 -22.00
C LEU A 46 9.54 22.17 -22.01
N GLY A 47 9.74 22.87 -20.89
CA GLY A 47 9.54 24.32 -20.80
C GLY A 47 10.53 25.16 -21.61
N VAL A 48 11.74 24.65 -21.85
CA VAL A 48 12.78 25.37 -22.63
C VAL A 48 12.64 25.17 -24.14
N PHE A 49 11.94 24.11 -24.60
CA PHE A 49 11.81 23.79 -26.04
C PHE A 49 10.38 23.96 -26.62
N GLY A 50 9.36 24.22 -25.81
CA GLY A 50 7.97 24.22 -26.24
C GLY A 50 7.38 25.56 -26.69
N ILE A 51 7.84 26.12 -27.82
CA ILE A 51 6.94 26.95 -28.67
C ILE A 51 6.08 25.97 -29.47
N LEU A 52 5.04 25.44 -28.83
CA LEU A 52 3.94 24.77 -29.52
C LEU A 52 2.69 25.65 -29.43
N PRO A 53 1.93 25.84 -30.52
CA PRO A 53 0.70 26.61 -30.47
C PRO A 53 -0.25 25.93 -29.49
N TYR A 54 -0.62 26.68 -28.46
CA TYR A 54 -1.60 26.30 -27.46
C TYR A 54 -2.95 26.04 -28.16
N VAL A 55 -3.20 24.77 -28.52
CA VAL A 55 -4.52 24.32 -28.94
C VAL A 55 -5.39 24.37 -27.69
N ARG A 56 -6.21 25.41 -27.60
CA ARG A 56 -7.17 25.63 -26.52
C ARG A 56 -8.08 24.39 -26.47
N PRO A 57 -8.03 23.55 -25.42
CA PRO A 57 -8.93 22.42 -25.33
C PRO A 57 -10.36 22.97 -25.30
N HIS A 58 -11.19 22.51 -26.23
CA HIS A 58 -12.60 22.84 -26.25
C HIS A 58 -13.18 22.39 -24.90
N LYS A 59 -13.57 23.33 -24.05
CA LYS A 59 -14.30 23.02 -22.81
C LYS A 59 -15.58 22.31 -23.25
N SER A 60 -15.61 21.00 -23.07
CA SER A 60 -16.84 20.23 -23.00
C SER A 60 -17.54 20.71 -21.73
N THR A 61 -18.51 21.61 -21.92
CA THR A 61 -19.42 22.04 -20.86
C THR A 61 -20.52 20.99 -20.71
N LEU A 62 -20.14 19.75 -20.38
CA LEU A 62 -21.08 18.85 -19.72
C LEU A 62 -21.06 19.24 -18.24
N PRO A 63 -22.22 19.56 -17.62
CA PRO A 63 -22.28 19.74 -16.19
C PRO A 63 -22.01 18.36 -15.57
N ILE A 64 -20.78 18.12 -15.15
CA ILE A 64 -20.45 17.02 -14.25
C ILE A 64 -21.04 17.41 -12.90
N THR A 65 -22.33 17.14 -12.70
CA THR A 65 -22.91 17.06 -11.37
C THR A 65 -22.43 15.75 -10.75
N ASN A 66 -21.17 15.70 -10.31
CA ASN A 66 -20.65 14.62 -9.48
C ASN A 66 -21.24 14.77 -8.07
N LYS A 67 -22.54 14.54 -7.92
CA LYS A 67 -23.12 14.24 -6.61
C LYS A 67 -23.04 12.73 -6.43
N SER A 68 -22.26 12.31 -5.45
CA SER A 68 -22.22 10.91 -4.99
C SER A 68 -23.63 10.42 -4.72
N THR A 69 -23.96 9.19 -5.13
CA THR A 69 -25.26 8.61 -4.78
C THR A 69 -25.31 8.29 -3.29
N PRO A 70 -26.50 8.19 -2.65
CA PRO A 70 -26.61 7.76 -1.26
C PRO A 70 -25.93 6.41 -0.98
N GLU A 71 -25.99 5.49 -1.94
CA GLU A 71 -25.33 4.18 -1.88
C GLU A 71 -23.80 4.31 -1.90
N GLU A 72 -23.25 5.19 -2.75
CA GLU A 72 -21.80 5.44 -2.78
C GLU A 72 -21.30 6.07 -1.47
N ILE A 73 -22.08 6.98 -0.88
CA ILE A 73 -21.77 7.58 0.43
C ILE A 73 -21.79 6.52 1.52
N TYR A 74 -22.78 5.63 1.48
CA TYR A 74 -22.92 4.54 2.43
C TYR A 74 -21.72 3.57 2.36
N ASP A 75 -21.41 3.09 1.15
CA ASP A 75 -20.27 2.19 0.91
C ASP A 75 -18.96 2.83 1.36
N LYS A 76 -18.77 4.12 1.05
CA LYS A 76 -17.61 4.90 1.50
C LYS A 76 -17.47 4.89 3.02
N ASN A 77 -18.54 5.16 3.76
CA ASN A 77 -18.48 5.21 5.22
C ASN A 77 -18.05 3.87 5.83
N ILE A 78 -18.60 2.76 5.32
CA ILE A 78 -18.23 1.41 5.79
C ILE A 78 -16.76 1.11 5.47
N ILE A 79 -16.30 1.42 4.26
CA ILE A 79 -14.91 1.18 3.85
C ILE A 79 -13.95 2.01 4.70
N GLU A 80 -14.25 3.29 4.94
CA GLU A 80 -13.44 4.15 5.80
C GLU A 80 -13.36 3.61 7.23
N GLU A 81 -14.46 3.12 7.79
CA GLU A 81 -14.46 2.51 9.12
C GLU A 81 -13.61 1.23 9.18
N LEU A 82 -13.68 0.38 8.15
CA LEU A 82 -12.85 -0.82 8.04
C LEU A 82 -11.36 -0.46 7.94
N LEU A 83 -11.00 0.48 7.08
CA LEU A 83 -9.61 0.90 6.88
C LEU A 83 -9.04 1.62 8.11
N LYS A 84 -9.86 2.32 8.90
CA LYS A 84 -9.43 2.92 10.18
C LYS A 84 -9.06 1.86 11.22
N LYS A 85 -9.80 0.74 11.27
CA LYS A 85 -9.53 -0.37 12.19
C LYS A 85 -8.32 -1.20 11.76
N ILE A 86 -7.98 -1.21 10.48
CA ILE A 86 -6.81 -1.89 9.94
C ILE A 86 -5.92 -0.92 9.16
N PRO A 87 -5.00 -0.19 9.80
CA PRO A 87 -3.97 0.53 9.05
C PRO A 87 -3.06 -0.48 8.33
N PHE A 88 -2.84 -0.28 7.02
CA PHE A 88 -2.08 -1.22 6.19
C PHE A 88 -0.68 -1.52 6.73
N ASP A 89 0.07 -0.48 7.10
CA ASP A 89 1.43 -0.61 7.63
C ASP A 89 1.47 -1.48 8.89
N ASN A 90 0.42 -1.40 9.72
CA ASN A 90 0.32 -2.20 10.93
C ASN A 90 0.01 -3.68 10.61
N ILE A 91 -0.86 -3.93 9.63
CA ILE A 91 -1.17 -5.30 9.19
C ILE A 91 0.07 -5.99 8.63
N LYS A 92 0.80 -5.31 7.74
CA LYS A 92 1.89 -5.92 7.01
C LYS A 92 3.01 -6.33 7.95
N VAL A 93 3.48 -5.39 8.78
CA VAL A 93 4.56 -5.64 9.74
C VAL A 93 4.18 -6.73 10.74
N SER A 94 2.95 -6.70 11.27
CA SER A 94 2.49 -7.68 12.25
C SER A 94 2.38 -9.08 11.65
N LEU A 95 1.84 -9.21 10.44
CA LEU A 95 1.63 -10.50 9.79
C LEU A 95 2.93 -11.12 9.27
N GLU A 96 3.81 -10.34 8.64
CA GLU A 96 5.10 -10.82 8.10
C GLU A 96 5.95 -11.51 9.17
N GLN A 97 5.91 -11.01 10.42
CA GLN A 97 6.75 -11.51 11.51
C GLN A 97 6.00 -12.43 12.49
N SER A 98 4.70 -12.65 12.29
CA SER A 98 3.82 -13.35 13.24
C SER A 98 4.31 -14.77 13.56
N HIS A 99 4.72 -15.52 12.54
CA HIS A 99 5.18 -16.90 12.66
C HIS A 99 6.56 -17.04 13.34
N ILE A 100 7.31 -15.95 13.52
CA ILE A 100 8.65 -15.96 14.15
C ILE A 100 8.59 -15.33 15.55
N THR A 101 8.02 -14.12 15.63
CA THR A 101 8.08 -13.26 16.83
C THR A 101 6.74 -13.07 17.51
N GLY A 102 5.68 -13.68 16.96
CA GLY A 102 4.33 -13.47 17.40
C GLY A 102 3.78 -12.10 17.02
N VAL A 103 2.66 -11.72 17.61
CA VAL A 103 1.99 -10.43 17.38
C VAL A 103 1.49 -9.81 18.69
N PRO A 104 1.23 -8.49 18.75
CA PRO A 104 0.52 -7.90 19.88
C PRO A 104 -0.86 -8.56 20.09
N LEU A 105 -1.27 -8.78 21.34
CA LEU A 105 -2.60 -9.33 21.63
C LEU A 105 -3.71 -8.41 21.11
N ALA A 106 -3.51 -7.09 21.23
CA ALA A 106 -4.43 -6.10 20.71
C ALA A 106 -4.68 -6.26 19.21
N PHE A 107 -3.65 -6.63 18.43
CA PHE A 107 -3.79 -6.85 16.99
C PHE A 107 -4.72 -8.04 16.68
N ILE A 108 -4.59 -9.14 17.41
CA ILE A 108 -5.49 -10.30 17.27
C ILE A 108 -6.94 -9.90 17.59
N LEU A 109 -7.13 -9.17 18.69
CA LEU A 109 -8.45 -8.69 19.11
C LEU A 109 -9.06 -7.71 18.10
N ASP A 110 -8.25 -6.83 17.52
CA ASP A 110 -8.71 -5.91 16.48
C ASP A 110 -9.25 -6.70 15.27
N LEU A 111 -8.50 -7.71 14.79
CA LEU A 111 -8.92 -8.59 13.69
C LEU A 111 -10.22 -9.36 14.01
N ASP A 112 -10.34 -9.90 15.22
CA ASP A 112 -11.57 -10.54 15.72
C ASP A 112 -12.77 -9.58 15.66
N ASN A 113 -12.58 -8.34 16.13
CA ASN A 113 -13.62 -7.32 16.11
C ASN A 113 -14.03 -6.93 14.69
N ILE A 114 -13.09 -6.87 13.75
CA ILE A 114 -13.38 -6.57 12.34
C ILE A 114 -14.28 -7.65 11.73
N LYS A 115 -14.00 -8.92 12.00
CA LYS A 115 -14.88 -10.01 11.57
C LYS A 115 -16.31 -9.80 12.06
N LEU A 116 -16.47 -9.49 13.35
CA LEU A 116 -17.79 -9.27 13.96
C LEU A 116 -18.53 -8.05 13.39
N ASP A 117 -17.81 -6.94 13.19
CA ASP A 117 -18.40 -5.68 12.74
C ASP A 117 -18.80 -5.71 11.25
N PHE A 118 -17.98 -6.34 10.40
CA PHE A 118 -18.09 -6.20 8.93
C PHE A 118 -18.67 -7.41 8.19
N ASP A 119 -18.81 -8.57 8.86
CA ASP A 119 -19.55 -9.73 8.33
C ASP A 119 -21.07 -9.60 8.54
N SER A 120 -21.51 -8.56 9.22
CA SER A 120 -22.94 -8.33 9.48
C SER A 120 -23.69 -7.84 8.24
N PRO A 121 -25.01 -8.15 8.11
CA PRO A 121 -25.85 -7.59 7.04
C PRO A 121 -25.91 -6.05 7.05
N LYS A 122 -25.63 -5.42 8.19
CA LYS A 122 -25.59 -3.96 8.33
C LYS A 122 -24.36 -3.36 7.64
N SER A 123 -23.30 -4.13 7.44
CA SER A 123 -22.07 -3.65 6.81
C SER A 123 -21.97 -4.08 5.34
N LYS A 124 -23.08 -4.55 4.75
CA LYS A 124 -23.14 -4.98 3.35
C LYS A 124 -23.02 -3.78 2.41
N LEU A 125 -22.07 -3.84 1.48
CA LEU A 125 -21.86 -2.83 0.45
C LEU A 125 -22.85 -3.03 -0.71
N TYR A 126 -23.26 -1.91 -1.33
CA TYR A 126 -24.08 -1.90 -2.53
C TYR A 126 -23.26 -2.23 -3.78
N ASN A 127 -21.99 -1.79 -3.82
CA ASN A 127 -21.06 -2.17 -4.87
C ASN A 127 -20.68 -3.65 -4.74
N HIS A 128 -21.20 -4.47 -5.65
CA HIS A 128 -21.00 -5.91 -5.64
C HIS A 128 -19.51 -6.32 -5.67
N LYS A 129 -18.70 -5.67 -6.50
CA LYS A 129 -17.27 -5.98 -6.63
C LYS A 129 -16.54 -5.70 -5.31
N LEU A 130 -16.88 -4.61 -4.63
CA LEU A 130 -16.32 -4.28 -3.33
C LEU A 130 -16.83 -5.21 -2.24
N GLU A 131 -18.10 -5.58 -2.26
CA GLU A 131 -18.66 -6.54 -1.29
C GLU A 131 -17.99 -7.91 -1.39
N GLU A 132 -17.76 -8.40 -2.61
CA GLU A 132 -17.02 -9.65 -2.83
C GLU A 132 -15.60 -9.58 -2.25
N ARG A 133 -14.88 -8.48 -2.50
CA ARG A 133 -13.53 -8.29 -1.98
C ARG A 133 -13.48 -8.09 -0.47
N LYS A 134 -14.44 -7.37 0.11
CA LYS A 134 -14.59 -7.24 1.56
C LYS A 134 -14.80 -8.61 2.20
N LYS A 135 -15.68 -9.45 1.64
CA LYS A 135 -15.91 -10.82 2.12
C LYS A 135 -14.68 -11.71 1.99
N ALA A 136 -13.95 -11.62 0.89
CA ALA A 136 -12.70 -12.35 0.70
C ALA A 136 -11.66 -11.96 1.77
N LEU A 137 -11.53 -10.66 2.04
CA LEU A 137 -10.67 -10.16 3.11
C LEU A 137 -11.09 -10.68 4.49
N ILE A 138 -12.37 -10.58 4.86
CA ILE A 138 -12.89 -11.08 6.15
C ILE A 138 -12.66 -12.59 6.30
N SER A 139 -12.88 -13.35 5.23
CA SER A 139 -12.61 -14.80 5.20
C SER A 139 -11.12 -15.10 5.40
N SER A 140 -10.23 -14.31 4.78
CA SER A 140 -8.79 -14.45 4.98
C SER A 140 -8.36 -14.10 6.40
N ILE A 141 -8.97 -13.10 7.02
CA ILE A 141 -8.79 -12.77 8.45
C ILE A 141 -9.18 -13.97 9.31
N ASP A 142 -10.36 -14.56 9.06
CA ASP A 142 -10.84 -15.70 9.84
C ASP A 142 -9.92 -16.92 9.73
N ASN A 143 -9.50 -17.25 8.50
CA ASN A 143 -8.55 -18.32 8.26
C ASN A 143 -7.23 -18.10 8.99
N TRP A 144 -6.72 -16.86 9.00
CA TRP A 144 -5.50 -16.52 9.72
C TRP A 144 -5.68 -16.67 11.23
N LEU A 145 -6.78 -16.14 11.79
CA LEU A 145 -7.10 -16.21 13.22
C LEU A 145 -7.19 -17.65 13.72
N GLU A 146 -7.82 -18.55 12.95
CA GLU A 146 -7.89 -19.98 13.29
C GLU A 146 -6.48 -20.58 13.51
N THR A 147 -5.55 -20.36 12.58
CA THR A 147 -4.18 -20.86 12.72
C THR A 147 -3.40 -20.09 13.78
N ALA A 148 -3.65 -18.79 13.95
CA ALA A 148 -3.04 -18.00 15.00
C ALA A 148 -3.45 -18.51 16.39
N TYR A 149 -4.70 -18.92 16.61
CA TYR A 149 -5.13 -19.49 17.89
C TYR A 149 -4.53 -20.87 18.18
N ASP A 150 -4.27 -21.66 17.13
CA ASP A 150 -3.63 -22.97 17.27
C ASP A 150 -2.11 -22.88 17.50
N PHE A 151 -1.47 -21.84 16.99
CA PHE A 151 -0.01 -21.68 17.05
C PHE A 151 0.47 -20.66 18.07
N LEU A 152 -0.18 -19.51 18.20
CA LEU A 152 0.26 -18.44 19.08
C LEU A 152 -0.40 -18.60 20.46
N GLY A 153 0.44 -18.64 21.49
CA GLY A 153 0.02 -18.75 22.88
C GLY A 153 0.15 -17.43 23.63
N PRO A 154 -0.46 -17.30 24.83
CA PRO A 154 -0.12 -16.23 25.75
C PRO A 154 1.37 -16.29 26.09
N ASN A 155 2.01 -15.13 26.22
CA ASN A 155 3.41 -15.06 26.62
C ASN A 155 3.60 -15.66 28.02
N GLU A 156 4.68 -16.42 28.21
CA GLU A 156 5.11 -16.88 29.53
C GLU A 156 5.57 -15.72 30.41
N ASP A 157 6.01 -14.62 29.80
CA ASP A 157 6.28 -13.36 30.49
C ASP A 157 5.01 -12.48 30.55
N PRO A 158 4.40 -12.32 31.73
CA PRO A 158 3.17 -11.53 31.90
C PRO A 158 3.37 -10.03 31.64
N THR A 159 4.62 -9.55 31.52
CA THR A 159 4.92 -8.15 31.21
C THR A 159 4.84 -7.83 29.72
N LEU A 160 4.88 -8.84 28.85
CA LEU A 160 4.85 -8.68 27.41
C LEU A 160 3.43 -8.91 26.87
N THR A 161 2.79 -7.86 26.37
CA THR A 161 1.44 -7.88 25.77
C THR A 161 1.43 -8.47 24.34
N ARG A 162 2.10 -9.60 24.14
CA ARG A 162 2.23 -10.28 22.84
C ARG A 162 1.77 -11.73 22.96
N SER A 163 1.20 -12.25 21.89
CA SER A 163 1.01 -13.68 21.71
C SER A 163 2.17 -14.21 20.88
N GLN A 164 2.82 -15.27 21.34
CA GLN A 164 4.10 -15.76 20.79
C GLN A 164 4.02 -17.23 20.38
N PRO A 165 4.85 -17.67 19.42
CA PRO A 165 5.06 -19.09 19.16
C PRO A 165 5.48 -19.82 20.43
N PRO A 166 5.07 -21.09 20.63
CA PRO A 166 5.37 -21.83 21.84
C PRO A 166 6.89 -22.03 21.94
N TYR A 167 7.47 -21.79 23.11
CA TYR A 167 8.92 -21.96 23.31
C TYR A 167 9.28 -23.42 23.63
N HIS A 168 8.36 -24.15 24.27
CA HIS A 168 8.64 -25.44 24.89
C HIS A 168 8.87 -26.60 23.89
N TRP A 169 8.59 -26.45 22.60
CA TRP A 169 8.77 -27.55 21.61
C TRP A 169 10.21 -28.09 21.58
N LYS A 170 11.21 -27.25 21.86
CA LYS A 170 12.64 -27.62 21.83
C LYS A 170 13.04 -28.70 22.84
N ASN A 171 12.25 -28.85 23.91
CA ASN A 171 12.51 -29.82 24.97
C ASN A 171 11.59 -31.05 24.89
N HIS A 172 10.83 -31.20 23.80
CA HIS A 172 9.88 -32.28 23.59
C HIS A 172 10.33 -33.26 22.48
N SER A 173 9.47 -34.22 22.14
CA SER A 173 9.75 -35.25 21.15
C SER A 173 9.85 -34.69 19.72
N ALA A 174 10.42 -35.47 18.81
CA ALA A 174 10.47 -35.15 17.37
C ALA A 174 9.08 -34.85 16.77
N THR A 175 8.02 -35.48 17.29
CA THR A 175 6.64 -35.20 16.87
C THR A 175 6.19 -33.79 17.25
N SER A 176 6.59 -33.29 18.42
CA SER A 176 6.28 -31.93 18.86
C SER A 176 7.02 -30.88 18.03
N GLU A 177 8.29 -31.14 17.70
CA GLU A 177 9.07 -30.30 16.78
C GLU A 177 8.45 -30.24 15.37
N GLN A 178 8.06 -31.39 14.82
CA GLN A 178 7.42 -31.42 13.50
C GLN A 178 6.08 -30.65 13.50
N LYS A 179 5.27 -30.82 14.56
CA LYS A 179 4.01 -30.06 14.71
C LYS A 179 4.29 -28.56 14.77
N TYR A 180 5.33 -28.14 15.48
CA TYR A 180 5.72 -26.74 15.59
C TYR A 180 6.02 -26.13 14.21
N TYR A 181 6.94 -26.74 13.45
CA TYR A 181 7.31 -26.20 12.14
C TYR A 181 6.16 -26.22 11.14
N LYS A 182 5.29 -27.24 11.21
CA LYS A 182 4.10 -27.29 10.38
C LYS A 182 3.17 -26.10 10.65
N LEU A 183 2.86 -25.82 11.91
CA LEU A 183 2.01 -24.68 12.28
C LEU A 183 2.67 -23.34 11.99
N GLN A 184 4.00 -23.27 12.13
CA GLN A 184 4.78 -22.09 11.77
C GLN A 184 4.66 -21.78 10.27
N GLU A 185 4.86 -22.77 9.41
CA GLU A 185 4.72 -22.66 7.95
C GLU A 185 3.28 -22.31 7.56
N GLU A 186 2.28 -22.96 8.16
CA GLU A 186 0.87 -22.67 7.92
C GLU A 186 0.52 -21.21 8.26
N LEU A 187 1.04 -20.69 9.39
CA LEU A 187 0.81 -19.31 9.77
C LEU A 187 1.51 -18.33 8.81
N GLU A 188 2.72 -18.63 8.35
CA GLU A 188 3.44 -17.83 7.35
C GLU A 188 2.66 -17.74 6.03
N ILE A 189 2.19 -18.88 5.53
CA ILE A 189 1.39 -18.96 4.29
C ILE A 189 0.11 -18.14 4.43
N LYS A 190 -0.64 -18.33 5.52
CA LYS A 190 -1.90 -17.60 5.75
C LYS A 190 -1.66 -16.11 5.97
N SER A 191 -0.55 -15.72 6.60
CA SER A 191 -0.15 -14.32 6.75
C SER A 191 0.05 -13.64 5.40
N THR A 192 0.77 -14.32 4.50
CA THR A 192 1.01 -13.84 3.14
C THR A 192 -0.29 -13.71 2.35
N GLN A 193 -1.20 -14.70 2.47
CA GLN A 193 -2.52 -14.64 1.84
C GLN A 193 -3.34 -13.45 2.32
N LEU A 194 -3.36 -13.20 3.63
CA LEU A 194 -4.09 -12.07 4.21
C LEU A 194 -3.54 -10.72 3.74
N ILE A 195 -2.22 -10.56 3.68
CA ILE A 195 -1.59 -9.35 3.12
C ILE A 195 -2.03 -9.14 1.67
N ASN A 196 -1.95 -10.19 0.84
CA ASN A 196 -2.33 -10.11 -0.58
C ASN A 196 -3.81 -9.78 -0.79
N GLU A 197 -4.71 -10.37 0.00
CA GLU A 197 -6.14 -10.04 -0.06
C GLU A 197 -6.42 -8.61 0.38
N TYR A 198 -5.72 -8.13 1.41
CA TYR A 198 -5.83 -6.75 1.86
C TYR A 198 -5.34 -5.76 0.78
N GLU A 199 -4.20 -6.01 0.14
CA GLU A 199 -3.70 -5.22 -1.00
C GLU A 199 -4.69 -5.23 -2.17
N THR A 200 -5.28 -6.39 -2.48
CA THR A 200 -6.29 -6.54 -3.53
C THR A 200 -7.57 -5.76 -3.22
N PHE A 201 -8.00 -5.77 -1.95
CA PHE A 201 -9.11 -4.97 -1.46
C PHE A 201 -8.83 -3.47 -1.65
N LEU A 202 -7.67 -2.98 -1.19
CA LEU A 202 -7.25 -1.59 -1.37
C LEU A 202 -7.23 -1.16 -2.85
N SER A 203 -6.68 -2.00 -3.73
CA SER A 203 -6.68 -1.73 -5.18
C SER A 203 -8.10 -1.64 -5.72
N THR A 204 -9.01 -2.50 -5.26
CA THR A 204 -10.41 -2.48 -5.72
C THR A 204 -11.14 -1.23 -5.23
N VAL A 205 -10.89 -0.81 -3.98
CA VAL A 205 -11.38 0.45 -3.42
C VAL A 205 -10.89 1.64 -4.25
N HIS A 206 -9.61 1.66 -4.60
CA HIS A 206 -9.05 2.71 -5.44
C HIS A 206 -9.72 2.78 -6.81
N ASP A 207 -9.85 1.64 -7.49
CA ASP A 207 -10.48 1.55 -8.82
C ASP A 207 -11.95 1.94 -8.83
N SER A 208 -12.66 1.67 -7.73
CA SER A 208 -14.09 1.96 -7.60
C SER A 208 -14.42 3.46 -7.53
N LYS A 209 -13.41 4.33 -7.35
CA LYS A 209 -13.55 5.79 -7.12
C LYS A 209 -14.40 6.17 -5.89
N VAL A 210 -14.84 5.19 -5.08
CA VAL A 210 -15.70 5.40 -3.91
C VAL A 210 -15.06 6.33 -2.89
N LEU A 211 -13.72 6.28 -2.72
CA LEU A 211 -13.01 7.19 -1.82
C LEU A 211 -12.73 8.58 -2.42
N PHE A 212 -12.50 8.67 -3.72
CA PHE A 212 -11.98 9.87 -4.41
C PHE A 212 -13.02 10.90 -4.85
N ALA A 213 -14.30 10.68 -4.57
CA ALA A 213 -15.35 11.62 -4.97
C ALA A 213 -15.32 12.98 -4.22
N LYS A 214 -14.38 13.22 -3.29
CA LYS A 214 -14.38 14.41 -2.40
C LYS A 214 -13.09 15.23 -2.32
N GLU A 215 -12.08 15.01 -3.18
CA GLU A 215 -10.84 15.81 -3.11
C GLU A 215 -10.65 16.84 -4.24
N LEU A 216 -11.69 17.19 -5.00
CA LEU A 216 -11.62 18.23 -6.04
C LEU A 216 -12.77 19.27 -5.96
N SER A 217 -13.20 19.63 -4.75
CA SER A 217 -14.07 20.80 -4.52
C SER A 217 -13.38 21.86 -3.69
#